data_AF-A0A0P1AGG2-F1
#
_entry.id   AF-A0A0P1AGG2-F1
#
_cell.length_a   1.000
_cell.length_b   1.000
_cell.length_c   1.000
_cell.angle_alpha   90.00
_cell.angle_beta   90.00
_cell.angle_gamma   90.00
#
_symmetry.space_group_name_H-M   'P 1'
#
loop_
_entity.id
_entity.type
_entity.pdbx_description
1 polymer ?
#
loop_
_entity_poly.entity_id
_entity_poly.type
_entity_poly.pdbx_seq_one_letter_code
_entity_poly.pdbx_strand_id
1 'polypeptide(L)'
;MVTEATTVYIHNIYALVNASERSHFYRSLPTEFDQNSHHLVLGDLNVAIDPFLDFRGVTSASDTSRGYLLSWLSTLHVTDAWRLRFPCRLITGLTQGLKKRGIFRHHIAGIISLSG
;
A
#
# COMPACT_ATOMS: atom_id res chain seq x y z
N MET A 1 27.61 -25.97 2.01
CA MET A 1 26.64 -25.04 1.41
C MET A 1 26.23 -24.07 2.49
N VAL A 2 26.74 -22.83 2.45
CA VAL A 2 26.25 -21.77 3.32
C VAL A 2 24.92 -21.34 2.71
N THR A 3 23.81 -21.58 3.40
CA THR A 3 22.54 -20.95 3.07
C THR A 3 22.72 -19.48 3.40
N GLU A 4 22.80 -18.59 2.41
CA GLU A 4 22.73 -17.16 2.69
C GLU A 4 21.43 -16.90 3.46
N ALA A 5 21.58 -16.31 4.66
CA ALA A 5 20.43 -15.97 5.47
C ALA A 5 19.74 -14.77 4.82
N THR A 6 18.53 -15.01 4.32
CA THR A 6 17.73 -13.99 3.66
C THR A 6 16.96 -13.15 4.69
N THR A 7 17.26 -11.85 4.77
CA THR A 7 16.53 -10.92 5.65
C THR A 7 15.16 -10.58 5.08
N VAL A 8 14.13 -10.63 5.92
CA VAL A 8 12.75 -10.25 5.56
C VAL A 8 12.25 -9.17 6.52
N TYR A 9 11.87 -8.01 5.96
CA TYR A 9 11.23 -6.94 6.70
C TYR A 9 9.73 -6.96 6.49
N ILE A 10 8.97 -6.85 7.59
CA ILE A 10 7.51 -6.77 7.57
C ILE A 10 7.11 -5.37 8.04
N HIS A 11 6.53 -4.60 7.13
CA HIS A 11 6.04 -3.24 7.36
C HIS A 11 4.53 -3.28 7.58
N ASN A 12 4.07 -2.97 8.79
CA ASN A 12 2.65 -2.85 9.11
C ASN A 12 2.27 -1.37 9.23
N ILE A 13 1.65 -0.82 8.19
CA ILE A 13 1.41 0.61 8.02
C ILE A 13 -0.05 0.94 8.31
N TYR A 14 -0.28 1.93 9.18
CA TYR A 14 -1.58 2.56 9.38
C TYR A 14 -1.46 4.04 9.03
N ALA A 15 -1.80 4.39 7.79
CA ALA A 15 -1.70 5.75 7.28
C ALA A 15 -2.87 6.61 7.74
N LEU A 16 -2.67 7.92 7.84
CA LEU A 16 -3.69 8.86 8.25
C LEU A 16 -4.75 9.09 7.17
N VAL A 17 -5.98 9.43 7.56
CA VAL A 17 -7.08 9.74 6.63
C VAL A 17 -6.91 11.12 5.97
N ASN A 18 -6.27 12.07 6.68
CA ASN A 18 -5.99 13.40 6.14
C ASN A 18 -4.91 13.32 5.04
N ALA A 19 -5.20 13.86 3.84
CA ALA A 19 -4.32 13.75 2.68
C ALA A 19 -2.96 14.46 2.85
N SER A 20 -2.92 15.63 3.50
CA SER A 20 -1.68 16.39 3.69
C SER A 20 -0.75 15.66 4.66
N GLU A 21 -1.29 15.24 5.80
CA GLU A 21 -0.54 14.50 6.82
C GLU A 21 -0.11 13.13 6.31
N ARG A 22 -0.98 12.42 5.58
CA ARG A 22 -0.63 11.15 4.92
C ARG A 22 0.51 11.33 3.92
N SER A 23 0.52 12.41 3.15
CA SER A 23 1.61 12.71 2.20
C SER A 23 2.94 12.98 2.92
N HIS A 24 2.90 13.65 4.08
CA HIS A 24 4.10 13.84 4.89
C HIS A 24 4.58 12.52 5.49
N PHE A 25 3.66 11.72 6.03
CA PHE A 25 3.94 10.39 6.58
C PHE A 25 4.66 9.49 5.56
N TYR A 26 4.16 9.39 4.32
CA TYR A 26 4.82 8.57 3.30
C TYR A 26 6.20 9.06 2.88
N ARG A 27 6.44 10.37 2.90
CA ARG A 27 7.78 10.94 2.65
C ARG A 27 8.78 10.62 3.75
N SER A 28 8.30 10.39 4.98
CA SER A 28 9.14 10.09 6.12
C SER A 28 9.48 8.59 6.28
N LEU A 29 8.95 7.73 5.41
CA LEU A 29 9.21 6.29 5.51
C LEU A 29 10.69 5.97 5.20
N PRO A 30 11.31 5.05 5.96
CA PRO A 30 12.71 4.69 5.77
C PRO A 30 12.93 4.02 4.42
N THR A 31 14.05 4.31 3.76
CA THR A 31 14.41 3.75 2.44
C THR A 31 15.67 2.89 2.47
N GLU A 32 16.45 2.94 3.55
CA GLU A 32 17.71 2.24 3.69
C GLU A 32 17.48 0.92 4.45
N PHE A 33 17.73 -0.20 3.77
CA PHE A 33 17.59 -1.56 4.28
C PHE A 33 18.75 -2.43 3.78
N ASP A 34 18.91 -3.60 4.39
CA ASP A 34 19.94 -4.57 3.98
C ASP A 34 19.84 -4.92 2.49
N GLN A 35 21.00 -5.08 1.84
CA GLN A 35 21.06 -5.53 0.45
C GLN A 35 20.48 -6.95 0.33
N ASN A 36 19.77 -7.22 -0.77
CA ASN A 36 19.10 -8.50 -1.03
C ASN A 36 18.04 -8.88 0.03
N SER A 37 17.52 -7.91 0.78
CA SER A 37 16.40 -8.14 1.68
C SER A 37 15.07 -8.17 0.94
N HIS A 38 14.09 -8.82 1.55
CA HIS A 38 12.71 -8.86 1.06
C HIS A 38 11.81 -8.02 1.95
N HIS A 39 10.81 -7.40 1.34
CA HIS A 39 9.88 -6.54 2.04
C HIS A 39 8.46 -7.01 1.85
N LEU A 40 7.73 -7.10 2.95
CA LEU A 40 6.30 -7.33 2.99
C LEU A 40 5.62 -6.08 3.55
N VAL A 41 4.83 -5.38 2.74
CA VAL A 41 4.13 -4.16 3.15
C VAL A 41 2.64 -4.41 3.27
N LEU A 42 2.10 -4.35 4.48
CA LEU A 42 0.68 -4.55 4.76
C LEU A 42 0.13 -3.45 5.66
N GLY A 43 -1.20 -3.45 5.85
CA GLY A 43 -1.91 -2.53 6.73
C GLY A 43 -2.96 -1.73 5.98
N ASP A 44 -3.34 -0.56 6.51
CA ASP A 44 -4.24 0.36 5.83
C ASP A 44 -3.50 1.61 5.36
N LEU A 45 -3.41 1.73 4.05
CA LEU A 45 -2.71 2.80 3.37
C LEU A 45 -3.61 4.05 3.20
N ASN A 46 -4.92 3.95 3.40
CA ASN A 46 -5.86 5.06 3.25
C ASN A 46 -5.72 5.80 1.90
N VAL A 47 -5.20 5.10 0.88
CA VAL A 47 -5.01 5.59 -0.48
C VAL A 47 -5.20 4.42 -1.45
N ALA A 48 -5.87 4.70 -2.56
CA ALA A 48 -6.01 3.76 -3.66
C ALA A 48 -4.68 3.67 -4.42
N ILE A 49 -4.13 2.46 -4.58
CA ILE A 49 -2.92 2.22 -5.38
C ILE A 49 -3.26 2.42 -6.86
N ASP A 50 -4.33 1.74 -7.32
CA ASP A 50 -4.96 1.95 -8.61
C ASP A 50 -6.23 2.83 -8.46
N PRO A 51 -6.21 4.06 -8.98
CA PRO A 51 -7.35 4.98 -8.83
C PRO A 51 -8.61 4.56 -9.59
N PHE A 52 -8.50 3.66 -10.57
CA PHE A 52 -9.65 3.17 -11.36
C PHE A 52 -10.22 1.87 -10.79
N LEU A 53 -9.36 1.02 -10.22
CA LEU A 53 -9.75 -0.32 -9.78
C LEU A 53 -9.96 -0.45 -8.26
N ASP A 54 -9.33 0.41 -7.46
CA ASP A 54 -9.43 0.39 -5.99
C ASP A 54 -10.38 1.45 -5.43
N PHE A 55 -10.82 2.40 -6.26
CA PHE A 55 -11.60 3.54 -5.79
C PHE A 55 -12.90 3.75 -6.56
N ARG A 56 -13.95 4.13 -5.83
CA ARG A 56 -15.24 4.55 -6.36
C ARG A 56 -15.62 5.91 -5.78
N GLY A 57 -15.11 6.99 -6.38
CA GLY A 57 -15.39 8.36 -5.97
C GLY A 57 -14.54 9.39 -6.72
N VAL A 58 -14.60 10.65 -6.26
CA VAL A 58 -13.73 11.73 -6.74
C VAL A 58 -12.50 11.80 -5.85
N THR A 59 -11.31 11.55 -6.39
CA THR A 59 -10.05 11.81 -5.69
C THR A 59 -9.81 13.31 -5.66
N SER A 60 -9.35 13.85 -4.52
CA SER A 60 -8.90 15.24 -4.50
C SER A 60 -7.72 15.38 -5.47
N ALA A 61 -7.83 16.30 -6.44
CA ALA A 61 -6.75 16.56 -7.40
C ALA A 61 -5.45 17.01 -6.71
N SER A 62 -5.53 17.50 -5.47
CA SER A 62 -4.37 17.93 -4.66
C SER A 62 -3.74 16.81 -3.82
N ASP A 63 -4.31 15.60 -3.79
CA ASP A 63 -3.77 14.50 -2.98
C ASP A 63 -2.55 13.86 -3.66
N THR A 64 -1.36 14.19 -3.14
CA THR A 64 -0.07 13.66 -3.62
C THR A 64 0.39 12.41 -2.89
N SER A 65 -0.36 11.94 -1.88
CA SER A 65 0.05 10.83 -1.01
C SER A 65 0.30 9.54 -1.78
N ARG A 66 -0.51 9.26 -2.82
CA ARG A 66 -0.34 8.09 -3.69
C ARG A 66 1.03 8.07 -4.36
N GLY A 67 1.50 9.22 -4.84
CA GLY A 67 2.79 9.32 -5.52
C GLY A 67 3.95 8.98 -4.58
N TYR A 68 3.91 9.49 -3.34
CA TYR A 68 4.93 9.20 -2.33
C TYR A 68 4.91 7.74 -1.89
N LEU A 69 3.72 7.16 -1.69
CA LEU A 69 3.60 5.74 -1.40
C LEU A 69 4.20 4.90 -2.54
N LEU A 70 3.81 5.15 -3.79
CA LEU A 70 4.32 4.39 -4.93
C LEU A 70 5.83 4.53 -5.11
N SER A 71 6.38 5.72 -4.88
CA SER A 71 7.83 5.92 -4.88
C SER A 71 8.50 5.06 -3.82
N TRP A 72 7.95 5.00 -2.61
CA TRP A 72 8.50 4.20 -1.53
C TRP A 72 8.42 2.69 -1.81
N LEU A 73 7.26 2.19 -2.27
CA LEU A 73 7.11 0.79 -2.69
C LEU A 73 8.09 0.43 -3.83
N SER A 74 8.30 1.34 -4.77
CA SER A 74 9.25 1.14 -5.86
C SER A 74 10.69 1.02 -5.36
N THR A 75 11.11 1.84 -4.40
CA THR A 75 12.46 1.74 -3.79
C THR A 75 12.69 0.37 -3.14
N LEU A 76 11.64 -0.24 -2.59
CA LEU A 76 11.68 -1.55 -1.97
C LEU A 76 11.47 -2.73 -2.93
N HIS A 77 11.28 -2.46 -4.23
CA HIS A 77 10.95 -3.48 -5.25
C HIS A 77 9.68 -4.28 -4.90
N VAL A 78 8.71 -3.58 -4.34
CA VAL A 78 7.48 -4.11 -3.76
C VAL A 78 6.33 -3.94 -4.77
N THR A 79 5.79 -5.05 -5.28
CA THR A 79 4.63 -5.10 -6.20
C THR A 79 3.32 -5.58 -5.53
N ASP A 80 2.18 -4.97 -5.86
CA ASP A 80 0.87 -5.41 -5.37
C ASP A 80 0.48 -6.84 -5.84
N ALA A 81 0.54 -7.82 -4.94
CA ALA A 81 0.21 -9.20 -5.28
C ALA A 81 -1.26 -9.44 -5.60
N TRP A 82 -2.18 -8.63 -5.06
CA TRP A 82 -3.59 -8.74 -5.46
C TRP A 82 -3.74 -8.38 -6.94
N ARG A 83 -3.05 -7.32 -7.38
CA ARG A 83 -3.06 -6.89 -8.78
C ARG A 83 -2.33 -7.86 -9.69
N LEU A 84 -1.26 -8.52 -9.23
CA LEU A 84 -0.63 -9.61 -9.99
C LEU A 84 -1.61 -10.78 -10.22
N ARG A 85 -2.37 -11.16 -9.20
CA ARG A 85 -3.32 -12.29 -9.29
C ARG A 85 -4.62 -11.93 -10.01
N PHE A 86 -5.10 -10.70 -9.85
CA PHE A 86 -6.37 -10.23 -10.38
C PHE A 86 -6.23 -8.85 -11.05
N PRO A 87 -5.57 -8.76 -12.23
CA PRO A 87 -5.19 -7.49 -12.84
C PRO A 87 -6.35 -6.51 -13.02
N CYS A 88 -7.48 -6.99 -13.57
CA CYS A 88 -8.62 -6.13 -13.92
C CYS A 88 -9.78 -6.18 -12.92
N ARG A 89 -9.64 -6.89 -11.80
CA ARG A 89 -10.76 -7.06 -10.86
C ARG A 89 -10.93 -5.78 -10.03
N LEU A 90 -12.12 -5.20 -10.11
CA LEU A 90 -12.50 -4.10 -9.22
C LEU A 90 -12.54 -4.60 -7.78
N ILE A 91 -11.90 -3.86 -6.87
CA ILE A 91 -12.09 -4.09 -5.44
C ILE A 91 -13.47 -3.51 -5.08
N THR A 92 -14.46 -4.40 -4.98
CA THR A 92 -15.82 -4.07 -4.61
C THR A 92 -16.08 -4.52 -3.17
N GLY A 93 -15.51 -3.80 -2.20
CA GLY A 93 -15.86 -4.00 -0.79
C GLY A 93 -17.32 -3.57 -0.54
N LEU A 94 -18.07 -4.33 0.27
CA LEU A 94 -19.45 -4.10 0.74
C LEU A 94 -19.65 -2.77 1.50
N THR A 95 -19.38 -1.63 0.87
CA THR A 95 -19.20 -0.34 1.55
C THR A 95 -20.33 0.67 1.31
N GLN A 96 -21.30 0.39 0.43
CA GLN A 96 -22.42 1.32 0.25
C GLN A 96 -23.32 1.44 1.49
N GLY A 97 -23.43 0.40 2.31
CA GLY A 97 -24.29 0.41 3.52
C GLY A 97 -23.66 1.06 4.77
N LEU A 98 -22.32 1.17 4.84
CA LEU A 98 -21.62 1.59 6.07
C LEU A 98 -21.01 3.00 6.00
N LYS A 99 -21.07 3.68 4.84
CA LYS A 99 -20.68 5.11 4.73
C LYS A 99 -21.46 6.03 5.70
N LYS A 100 -22.64 5.62 6.19
CA LYS A 100 -23.42 6.38 7.18
C LYS A 100 -22.96 6.25 8.64
N ARG A 101 -21.96 5.41 8.96
CA ARG A 101 -21.61 5.10 10.37
C ARG A 101 -20.17 5.40 10.79
N GLY A 102 -19.36 6.07 9.98
CA GLY A 102 -18.04 6.53 10.43
C GLY A 102 -17.06 5.40 10.82
N ILE A 103 -17.31 4.17 10.34
CA ILE A 103 -16.44 3.02 10.57
C ILE A 103 -15.82 2.66 9.22
N PHE A 104 -14.60 3.16 8.99
CA PHE A 104 -13.78 2.74 7.86
C PHE A 104 -13.33 1.30 8.12
N ARG A 105 -13.91 0.32 7.42
CA ARG A 105 -13.39 -1.05 7.44
C ARG A 105 -12.31 -1.18 6.39
N HIS A 106 -11.10 -1.05 6.91
CA HIS A 106 -9.80 -1.21 6.32
C HIS A 106 -9.68 -2.61 5.69
N HIS A 107 -9.49 -2.69 4.37
CA HIS A 107 -9.31 -3.97 3.70
C HIS A 107 -7.86 -4.44 3.83
N ILE A 108 -7.76 -5.71 4.20
CA ILE A 108 -6.58 -6.51 4.50
C ILE A 108 -5.65 -6.64 3.29
N ALA A 109 -4.39 -6.32 3.57
CA ALA A 109 -3.13 -6.91 3.08
C ALA A 109 -2.92 -7.00 1.56
N GLY A 110 -2.16 -6.04 1.03
CA GLY A 110 -1.18 -6.41 0.01
C GLY A 110 -0.12 -7.26 0.70
N ILE A 111 -0.13 -8.59 0.55
CA ILE A 111 1.12 -9.32 0.70
C ILE A 111 1.92 -8.90 -0.51
N ILE A 112 2.79 -7.92 -0.36
CA ILE A 112 3.69 -7.57 -1.43
C ILE A 112 4.92 -8.45 -1.30
N SER A 113 5.15 -9.33 -2.27
CA SER A 113 6.36 -10.15 -2.34
C SER A 113 6.76 -10.41 -3.79
N LEU A 114 7.99 -9.96 -4.07
CA LEU A 114 9.02 -10.41 -5.01
C LEU A 114 8.82 -10.53 -6.52
N SER A 115 9.83 -10.03 -7.25
CA SER A 115 10.81 -10.78 -8.08
C SER A 115 11.90 -9.78 -8.55
N GLY A 116 13.19 -10.05 -8.65
CA GLY A 116 14.04 -11.23 -8.43
C GLY A 116 15.50 -10.83 -8.63
#